data_AF-A0A957U4N2-F1
#
_entry.id   AF-A0A957U4N2-F1
#
_cell.length_a   1.000
_cell.length_b   1.000
_cell.length_c   1.000
_cell.angle_alpha   90.00
_cell.angle_beta   90.00
_cell.angle_gamma   90.00
#
_symmetry.space_group_name_H-M   'P 1'
#
loop_
_entity.id
_entity.type
_entity.pdbx_description
1 polymer ?
#
loop_
_entity_poly.entity_id
_entity_poly.type
_entity_poly.pdbx_seq_one_letter_code
_entity_poly.pdbx_strand_id
1 'polypeptide(L)'
;MWHKMWRIPFTLSRLMAPAGTLAALLTLCLTLPAHAEDNRPDDTPVTAVTDAVEEWTAGAGLLYWAYNCYADEFVSTAALQRMPSAGGPRTTIESIDDFARCNTYLNLLSSDDGLYFYDDSGSRIVRMPLGPPYAPATVKELSRAETPLVSRPFVESGDYLYWIHFFGKIFRTLKDGSGPIETVADTGNSPTDVMVIGNTVYWIDSTGVWTIRVNCETRPCTDTKSQFAEFSAGTTGYGLAYRFPASFRENYSVYWVQRTTSGADSTYRIVVRSCGQITLCLFAPPATFYTATTNWLIGAPLLANETLYWTERDVSTVTNSTGDLKRRARSATPADATDTIATNQANIDRRLFVANDTIFFARRSTGIYSLSLTAAPITRDFEATALEVTQAIQNLANAVPLVANKTTYVRAYGKQLSGPNTPNVEVRLAGTRNGNPLPGSPLPPMEGARALVTGAGFDRARLTDGWTFLLPSNWIGNGPVALTLEVDGRLLHNDPNRANNELAKTITFQQQPPICVWTVPVHTHTPLPSVNDANFWPMVDHFERRWPVPDVWIFRDTESVEELEVCWWGPVPHPCYGPYELGDGWGVTNGIPDRDKVIVSLWTRALLSFNPDACDDIGAPVHFMGMVHPDA
;
A
#
# COMPACT_ATOMS: atom_id res chain seq x y z
N MET A 1 75.70 -19.70 8.41
CA MET A 1 76.09 -20.38 7.16
C MET A 1 74.82 -20.59 6.35
N TRP A 2 74.45 -19.65 5.49
CA TRP A 2 74.86 -19.50 4.08
C TRP A 2 74.03 -20.33 3.09
N HIS A 3 73.21 -19.59 2.33
CA HIS A 3 72.75 -19.79 0.95
C HIS A 3 71.90 -21.02 0.55
N LYS A 4 70.73 -20.74 -0.05
CA LYS A 4 70.59 -20.65 -1.52
C LYS A 4 69.21 -20.11 -1.94
N MET A 5 69.21 -18.86 -2.45
CA MET A 5 68.17 -18.30 -3.32
C MET A 5 68.34 -18.89 -4.73
N TRP A 6 67.23 -19.27 -5.37
CA TRP A 6 67.16 -19.48 -6.82
C TRP A 6 66.62 -18.21 -7.49
N ARG A 7 67.40 -17.69 -8.46
CA ARG A 7 67.00 -16.62 -9.40
C ARG A 7 66.65 -17.27 -10.74
N ILE A 8 65.53 -16.86 -11.32
CA ILE A 8 65.17 -17.11 -12.73
C ILE A 8 65.48 -15.82 -13.51
N PRO A 9 66.21 -15.87 -14.64
CA PRO A 9 66.46 -14.69 -15.45
C PRO A 9 65.34 -14.46 -16.49
N PHE A 10 64.81 -13.24 -16.52
CA PHE A 10 64.03 -12.72 -17.64
C PHE A 10 64.99 -12.14 -18.69
N THR A 11 64.98 -12.72 -19.89
CA THR A 11 65.66 -12.20 -21.08
C THR A 11 64.78 -11.16 -21.76
N LEU A 12 65.28 -9.92 -21.84
CA LEU A 12 64.68 -8.80 -22.54
C LEU A 12 65.14 -8.83 -24.02
N SER A 13 64.29 -9.32 -24.92
CA SER A 13 64.54 -9.23 -26.36
C SER A 13 63.93 -7.95 -26.93
N ARG A 14 64.78 -6.99 -27.25
CA ARG A 14 64.50 -5.84 -28.12
C ARG A 14 64.22 -6.35 -29.54
N LEU A 15 63.09 -5.96 -30.13
CA LEU A 15 62.92 -5.91 -31.57
C LEU A 15 62.66 -4.46 -31.99
N MET A 16 63.54 -3.94 -32.84
CA MET A 16 63.44 -2.66 -33.51
C MET A 16 62.95 -2.87 -34.95
N ALA A 17 62.07 -1.95 -35.38
CA ALA A 17 61.84 -1.44 -36.74
C ALA A 17 61.04 -2.32 -37.74
N PRO A 18 60.40 -1.74 -38.79
CA PRO A 18 60.44 -0.33 -39.22
C PRO A 18 59.08 0.37 -39.43
N ALA A 19 59.18 1.70 -39.51
CA ALA A 19 58.15 2.62 -39.94
C ALA A 19 57.78 2.41 -41.43
N GLY A 20 56.49 2.52 -41.73
CA GLY A 20 55.99 2.52 -43.10
C GLY A 20 54.51 2.89 -43.20
N THR A 21 54.24 3.96 -43.95
CA THR A 21 52.97 4.33 -44.59
C THR A 21 51.80 4.83 -43.72
N LEU A 22 51.73 6.16 -43.59
CA LEU A 22 50.51 6.94 -43.36
C LEU A 22 49.56 6.73 -44.55
N ALA A 23 48.42 6.08 -44.32
CA ALA A 23 47.28 6.10 -45.23
C ALA A 23 46.18 6.95 -44.59
N ALA A 24 45.77 8.00 -45.31
CA ALA A 24 44.70 8.90 -44.92
C ALA A 24 43.36 8.15 -44.87
N LEU A 25 42.82 7.94 -43.66
CA LEU A 25 41.42 7.56 -43.49
C LEU A 25 40.56 8.82 -43.59
N LEU A 26 39.83 8.93 -44.70
CA LEU A 26 38.77 9.90 -44.92
C LEU A 26 37.61 9.58 -43.95
N THR A 27 37.47 10.36 -42.88
CA THR A 27 36.36 10.24 -41.94
C THR A 27 35.08 10.75 -42.60
N LEU A 28 34.25 9.84 -43.11
CA LEU A 28 32.89 10.15 -43.54
C LEU A 28 32.05 10.40 -42.27
N CYS A 29 31.89 11.67 -41.91
CA CYS A 29 31.01 12.10 -40.83
C CYS A 29 29.55 11.96 -41.30
N LEU A 30 28.96 10.78 -41.11
CA LEU A 30 27.53 10.57 -41.30
C LEU A 30 26.79 11.36 -40.21
N THR A 31 26.22 12.48 -40.59
CA THR A 31 25.26 13.23 -39.77
C THR A 31 24.03 12.35 -39.57
N LEU A 32 23.88 11.77 -38.38
CA LEU A 32 22.62 11.14 -37.98
C LEU A 32 21.53 12.23 -37.91
N PRO A 33 20.32 11.95 -38.43
CA PRO A 33 19.22 12.90 -38.32
C PRO A 33 18.90 13.14 -36.84
N ALA A 34 18.83 14.41 -36.45
CA ALA A 34 18.36 14.80 -35.13
C ALA A 34 16.93 14.29 -34.95
N HIS A 35 16.75 13.36 -34.01
CA HIS A 35 15.43 12.98 -33.54
C HIS A 35 14.76 14.22 -32.95
N ALA A 36 13.57 14.57 -33.45
CA ALA A 36 12.76 15.61 -32.85
C ALA A 36 12.46 15.21 -31.40
N GLU A 37 12.87 16.05 -30.44
CA GLU A 37 12.47 15.90 -29.04
C GLU A 37 10.93 16.01 -28.97
N ASP A 38 10.29 14.89 -28.62
CA ASP A 38 8.86 14.83 -28.39
C ASP A 38 8.58 15.57 -27.07
N ASN A 39 8.04 16.79 -27.15
CA ASN A 39 7.68 17.65 -26.02
C ASN A 39 6.51 17.09 -25.15
N ARG A 40 6.28 15.77 -25.16
CA ARG A 40 5.30 15.16 -24.26
C ARG A 40 5.84 15.18 -22.83
N PRO A 41 4.96 15.37 -21.82
CA PRO A 41 5.35 15.15 -20.44
C PRO A 41 5.95 13.75 -20.28
N ASP A 42 7.23 13.68 -19.89
CA ASP A 42 7.99 12.43 -19.75
C ASP A 42 7.45 11.48 -18.65
N ASP A 43 6.37 11.85 -17.97
CA ASP A 43 5.77 11.17 -16.82
C ASP A 43 4.50 10.37 -17.16
N THR A 44 4.04 10.40 -18.41
CA THR A 44 2.87 9.62 -18.84
C THR A 44 3.30 8.37 -19.62
N PRO A 45 2.99 7.15 -19.13
CA PRO A 45 3.31 5.93 -19.84
C PRO A 45 2.71 5.90 -21.25
N VAL A 46 3.55 5.59 -22.23
CA VAL A 46 3.14 5.45 -23.64
C VAL A 46 2.80 4.00 -23.92
N THR A 47 1.61 3.74 -24.44
CA THR A 47 1.19 2.40 -24.87
C THR A 47 2.03 1.94 -26.05
N ALA A 48 2.80 0.86 -25.88
CA ALA A 48 3.55 0.20 -26.93
C ALA A 48 2.73 -0.89 -27.61
N VAL A 49 1.92 -1.62 -26.84
CA VAL A 49 1.09 -2.74 -27.31
C VAL A 49 -0.28 -2.67 -26.61
N THR A 50 -1.37 -2.88 -27.36
CA THR A 50 -2.77 -2.87 -26.85
C THR A 50 -3.41 -4.25 -26.79
N ASP A 51 -2.61 -5.31 -26.94
CA ASP A 51 -3.09 -6.69 -26.94
C ASP A 51 -3.24 -7.26 -25.53
N ALA A 52 -3.97 -8.37 -25.42
CA ALA A 52 -3.87 -9.21 -24.24
C ALA A 52 -2.43 -9.75 -24.11
N VAL A 53 -1.79 -9.48 -22.98
CA VAL A 53 -0.43 -9.91 -22.69
C VAL A 53 -0.42 -10.79 -21.45
N GLU A 54 0.07 -12.02 -21.62
CA GLU A 54 0.22 -13.00 -20.55
C GLU A 54 1.69 -13.32 -20.31
N GLU A 55 2.42 -13.59 -21.38
CA GLU A 55 3.86 -13.81 -21.38
C GLU A 55 4.53 -12.78 -22.27
N TRP A 56 5.65 -12.22 -21.82
CA TRP A 56 6.36 -11.19 -22.56
C TRP A 56 7.80 -11.04 -22.08
N THR A 57 8.64 -10.51 -22.97
CA THR A 57 10.06 -10.25 -22.73
C THR A 57 10.54 -9.15 -23.67
N ALA A 58 11.59 -8.44 -23.28
CA ALA A 58 12.27 -7.50 -24.16
C ALA A 58 13.78 -7.69 -24.06
N GLY A 59 14.46 -7.60 -25.20
CA GLY A 59 15.90 -7.82 -25.33
C GLY A 59 16.31 -7.81 -26.80
N ALA A 60 17.60 -7.72 -27.09
CA ALA A 60 18.13 -7.72 -28.47
C ALA A 60 17.42 -6.75 -29.45
N GLY A 61 16.95 -5.60 -28.93
CA GLY A 61 16.23 -4.59 -29.74
C GLY A 61 14.79 -4.95 -30.10
N LEU A 62 14.22 -6.00 -29.51
CA LEU A 62 12.88 -6.48 -29.80
C LEU A 62 12.03 -6.58 -28.52
N LEU A 63 10.74 -6.38 -28.69
CA LEU A 63 9.70 -6.68 -27.72
C LEU A 63 8.91 -7.88 -28.23
N TYR A 64 8.79 -8.91 -27.39
CA TYR A 64 8.01 -10.11 -27.68
C TYR A 64 6.89 -10.27 -26.66
N TRP A 65 5.73 -10.68 -27.11
CA TRP A 65 4.61 -11.03 -26.25
C TRP A 65 3.79 -12.15 -26.85
N ALA A 66 3.13 -12.87 -25.95
CA ALA A 66 2.23 -13.94 -26.29
C ALA A 66 0.99 -13.90 -25.40
N TYR A 67 -0.09 -14.43 -25.97
CA TYR A 67 -1.25 -14.90 -25.23
C TYR A 67 -1.38 -16.40 -25.46
N ASN A 68 -1.64 -17.11 -24.39
CA ASN A 68 -2.02 -18.52 -24.35
C ASN A 68 -3.53 -18.56 -24.03
N CYS A 69 -4.18 -19.72 -24.12
CA CYS A 69 -5.64 -19.84 -23.96
C CYS A 69 -6.13 -19.72 -22.49
N TYR A 70 -5.52 -18.87 -21.66
CA TYR A 70 -5.93 -18.70 -20.26
C TYR A 70 -7.11 -17.75 -20.08
N ALA A 71 -7.39 -16.88 -21.06
CA ALA A 71 -8.29 -15.75 -20.88
C ALA A 71 -9.80 -16.08 -20.98
N ASP A 72 -10.20 -17.22 -21.56
CA ASP A 72 -11.61 -17.62 -21.67
C ASP A 72 -11.73 -19.12 -22.03
N GLU A 73 -12.73 -19.82 -21.49
CA GLU A 73 -13.03 -21.25 -21.76
C GLU A 73 -13.25 -21.52 -23.26
N PHE A 74 -13.55 -20.48 -24.05
CA PHE A 74 -13.89 -20.57 -25.47
C PHE A 74 -12.82 -20.04 -26.43
N VAL A 75 -11.67 -19.55 -25.94
CA VAL A 75 -10.60 -19.06 -26.83
C VAL A 75 -9.60 -20.18 -27.08
N SER A 76 -9.63 -20.78 -28.28
CA SER A 76 -8.73 -21.86 -28.71
C SER A 76 -7.40 -21.40 -29.31
N THR A 77 -7.20 -20.08 -29.41
CA THR A 77 -6.04 -19.52 -30.11
C THR A 77 -4.93 -19.08 -29.14
N ALA A 78 -3.70 -19.48 -29.43
CA ALA A 78 -2.49 -18.86 -28.90
C ALA A 78 -1.75 -18.12 -30.02
N ALA A 79 -1.10 -17.00 -29.74
CA ALA A 79 -0.24 -16.36 -30.73
C ALA A 79 1.01 -15.73 -30.10
N LEU A 80 2.08 -15.78 -30.87
CA LEU A 80 3.35 -15.15 -30.55
C LEU A 80 3.57 -13.96 -31.50
N GLN A 81 3.91 -12.82 -30.91
CA GLN A 81 4.03 -11.56 -31.64
C GLN A 81 5.28 -10.81 -31.23
N ARG A 82 5.70 -9.90 -32.09
CA ARG A 82 6.84 -9.03 -31.83
C ARG A 82 6.76 -7.66 -32.49
N MET A 83 7.60 -6.76 -32.03
CA MET A 83 7.94 -5.50 -32.69
C MET A 83 9.34 -5.04 -32.28
N PRO A 84 9.98 -4.11 -33.01
CA PRO A 84 11.18 -3.44 -32.50
C PRO A 84 10.88 -2.69 -31.20
N SER A 85 11.78 -2.79 -30.21
CA SER A 85 11.61 -2.09 -28.93
C SER A 85 11.65 -0.58 -29.06
N ALA A 86 12.33 -0.05 -30.09
CA ALA A 86 12.33 1.39 -30.43
C ALA A 86 11.03 1.87 -31.11
N GLY A 87 10.02 1.00 -31.24
CA GLY A 87 8.82 1.26 -32.05
C GLY A 87 8.97 0.78 -33.48
N GLY A 88 7.84 0.51 -34.14
CA GLY A 88 7.82 0.00 -35.51
C GLY A 88 6.63 -0.93 -35.76
N PRO A 89 6.59 -1.59 -36.94
CA PRO A 89 5.50 -2.48 -37.28
C PRO A 89 5.48 -3.70 -36.37
N ARG A 90 4.29 -4.02 -35.87
CA ARG A 90 3.99 -5.28 -35.21
C ARG A 90 3.96 -6.42 -36.23
N THR A 91 4.47 -7.58 -35.84
CA THR A 91 4.44 -8.81 -36.64
C THR A 91 3.91 -9.95 -35.78
N THR A 92 2.89 -10.66 -36.26
CA THR A 92 2.53 -11.98 -35.72
C THR A 92 3.52 -13.00 -36.29
N ILE A 93 4.21 -13.70 -35.41
CA ILE A 93 5.22 -14.71 -35.79
C ILE A 93 4.53 -16.04 -36.06
N GLU A 94 3.64 -16.45 -35.15
CA GLU A 94 2.94 -17.72 -35.20
C GLU A 94 1.56 -17.56 -34.53
N SER A 95 0.59 -18.32 -35.02
CA SER A 95 -0.72 -18.47 -34.39
C SER A 95 -1.09 -19.94 -34.41
N ILE A 96 -1.53 -20.44 -33.26
CA ILE A 96 -1.92 -21.82 -33.03
C ILE A 96 -3.41 -21.81 -32.71
N ASP A 97 -4.23 -22.36 -33.59
CA ASP A 97 -5.67 -22.55 -33.39
C ASP A 97 -5.95 -24.02 -33.01
N ASP A 98 -5.38 -24.42 -31.88
CA ASP A 98 -5.50 -25.77 -31.33
C ASP A 98 -5.40 -25.68 -29.80
N PHE A 99 -6.53 -25.95 -29.13
CA PHE A 99 -6.62 -25.93 -27.67
C PHE A 99 -5.64 -26.91 -27.01
N ALA A 100 -5.31 -28.04 -27.65
CA ALA A 100 -4.32 -28.98 -27.10
C ALA A 100 -2.89 -28.41 -27.08
N ARG A 101 -2.65 -27.35 -27.86
CA ARG A 101 -1.34 -26.69 -28.03
C ARG A 101 -1.34 -25.26 -27.53
N CYS A 102 -2.32 -24.88 -26.71
CA CYS A 102 -2.46 -23.51 -26.26
C CYS A 102 -1.36 -23.03 -25.30
N ASN A 103 -0.81 -23.92 -24.48
CA ASN A 103 0.26 -23.63 -23.53
C ASN A 103 1.64 -23.73 -24.19
N THR A 104 1.85 -23.01 -25.29
CA THR A 104 3.08 -23.10 -26.09
C THR A 104 4.10 -22.02 -25.73
N TYR A 105 3.68 -20.80 -25.37
CA TYR A 105 4.58 -19.66 -25.27
C TYR A 105 4.84 -19.28 -23.82
N LEU A 106 5.47 -20.17 -23.05
CA LEU A 106 5.81 -19.95 -21.64
C LEU A 106 7.28 -19.59 -21.45
N ASN A 107 7.63 -18.95 -20.32
CA ASN A 107 9.01 -18.75 -19.88
C ASN A 107 9.89 -17.94 -20.87
N LEU A 108 9.30 -16.98 -21.60
CA LEU A 108 9.95 -16.22 -22.67
C LEU A 108 11.28 -15.55 -22.25
N LEU A 109 12.29 -15.69 -23.11
CA LEU A 109 13.59 -15.02 -22.99
C LEU A 109 14.03 -14.51 -24.38
N SER A 110 14.21 -13.19 -24.49
CA SER A 110 14.79 -12.58 -25.70
C SER A 110 16.32 -12.57 -25.61
N SER A 111 16.97 -13.24 -26.54
CA SER A 111 18.42 -13.38 -26.67
C SER A 111 18.89 -12.74 -27.99
N ASP A 112 20.20 -12.53 -28.12
CA ASP A 112 20.86 -11.96 -29.30
C ASP A 112 20.78 -12.83 -30.56
N ASP A 113 20.44 -14.11 -30.39
CA ASP A 113 20.31 -15.09 -31.45
C ASP A 113 18.86 -15.58 -31.63
N GLY A 114 17.90 -15.17 -30.81
CA GLY A 114 16.51 -15.55 -30.96
C GLY A 114 15.66 -15.39 -29.71
N LEU A 115 14.40 -15.79 -29.81
CA LEU A 115 13.51 -15.92 -28.66
C LEU A 115 13.49 -17.37 -28.20
N TYR A 116 13.75 -17.61 -26.92
CA TYR A 116 13.59 -18.91 -26.28
C TYR A 116 12.29 -18.97 -25.48
N PHE A 117 11.59 -20.10 -25.55
CA PHE A 117 10.37 -20.34 -24.78
C PHE A 117 10.17 -21.84 -24.51
N TYR A 118 9.34 -22.13 -23.53
CA TYR A 118 8.93 -23.48 -23.16
C TYR A 118 7.56 -23.79 -23.75
N ASP A 119 7.53 -24.78 -24.64
CA ASP A 119 6.32 -25.36 -25.22
C ASP A 119 5.89 -26.52 -24.31
N ASP A 120 4.92 -26.25 -23.43
CA ASP A 120 4.41 -27.25 -22.47
C ASP A 120 3.67 -28.38 -23.19
N SER A 121 2.94 -28.05 -24.26
CA SER A 121 2.21 -29.02 -25.09
C SER A 121 3.13 -30.04 -25.76
N GLY A 122 4.31 -29.58 -26.20
CA GLY A 122 5.38 -30.41 -26.75
C GLY A 122 6.39 -30.91 -25.71
N SER A 123 6.32 -30.47 -24.46
CA SER A 123 7.33 -30.72 -23.41
C SER A 123 8.76 -30.42 -23.87
N ARG A 124 9.00 -29.24 -24.44
CA ARG A 124 10.30 -28.90 -25.05
C ARG A 124 10.66 -27.42 -24.95
N ILE A 125 11.96 -27.15 -24.98
CA ILE A 125 12.52 -25.80 -25.16
C ILE A 125 12.65 -25.54 -26.65
N VAL A 126 12.12 -24.41 -27.10
CA VAL A 126 12.11 -23.99 -28.50
C VAL A 126 12.85 -22.67 -28.64
N ARG A 127 13.58 -22.53 -29.75
CA ARG A 127 14.16 -21.27 -30.21
C ARG A 127 13.44 -20.80 -31.46
N MET A 128 12.96 -19.56 -31.43
CA MET A 128 12.43 -18.85 -32.59
C MET A 128 13.49 -17.89 -33.13
N PRO A 129 13.86 -17.97 -34.43
CA PRO A 129 14.84 -17.07 -35.03
C PRO A 129 14.46 -15.58 -34.96
N LEU A 130 15.45 -14.69 -34.99
CA LEU A 130 15.26 -13.24 -35.04
C LEU A 130 14.69 -12.72 -36.38
N GLY A 131 14.60 -13.54 -37.42
CA GLY A 131 14.18 -13.10 -38.74
C GLY A 131 13.46 -14.21 -39.51
N PRO A 132 12.74 -13.86 -40.58
CA PRO A 132 12.13 -14.85 -41.44
C PRO A 132 13.20 -15.73 -42.13
N PRO A 133 12.91 -17.02 -42.40
CA PRO A 133 11.68 -17.71 -42.04
C PRO A 133 11.66 -18.04 -40.53
N TYR A 134 10.60 -17.65 -39.82
CA TYR A 134 10.43 -17.88 -38.38
C TYR A 134 10.09 -19.35 -38.09
N ALA A 135 10.99 -20.25 -38.48
CA ALA A 135 10.82 -21.68 -38.26
C ALA A 135 11.24 -22.01 -36.81
N PRO A 136 10.33 -22.47 -35.95
CA PRO A 136 10.68 -22.87 -34.58
C PRO A 136 11.64 -24.06 -34.62
N ALA A 137 12.73 -23.97 -33.88
CA ALA A 137 13.71 -25.05 -33.73
C ALA A 137 13.65 -25.62 -32.31
N THR A 138 13.44 -26.92 -32.16
CA THR A 138 13.61 -27.60 -30.87
C THR A 138 15.07 -27.46 -30.43
N VAL A 139 15.28 -26.85 -29.26
CA VAL A 139 16.57 -26.83 -28.56
C VAL A 139 16.71 -28.10 -27.73
N LYS A 140 15.67 -28.45 -26.96
CA LYS A 140 15.71 -29.62 -26.09
C LYS A 140 14.33 -30.20 -25.81
N GLU A 141 14.17 -31.50 -25.99
CA GLU A 141 13.03 -32.25 -25.45
C GLU A 141 13.22 -32.47 -23.95
N LEU A 142 12.16 -32.31 -23.16
CA LEU A 142 12.18 -32.39 -21.71
C LEU A 142 11.32 -33.55 -21.22
N SER A 143 11.80 -34.27 -20.21
CA SER A 143 10.92 -35.12 -19.42
C SER A 143 10.08 -34.27 -18.45
N ARG A 144 9.00 -34.84 -17.91
CA ARG A 144 8.18 -34.18 -16.88
C ARG A 144 8.99 -33.69 -15.68
N ALA A 145 10.07 -34.39 -15.33
CA ALA A 145 10.96 -34.06 -14.20
C ALA A 145 11.99 -32.95 -14.51
N GLU A 146 12.01 -32.45 -15.74
CA GLU A 146 12.95 -31.42 -16.22
C GLU A 146 12.22 -30.14 -16.66
N THR A 147 10.89 -30.10 -16.56
CA THR A 147 10.06 -28.99 -17.03
C THR A 147 10.35 -27.68 -16.27
N PRO A 148 10.35 -26.52 -16.94
CA PRO A 148 10.47 -25.24 -16.27
C PRO A 148 9.29 -24.93 -15.35
N LEU A 149 9.55 -24.23 -14.25
CA LEU A 149 8.51 -23.61 -13.44
C LEU A 149 7.83 -22.51 -14.26
N VAL A 150 6.55 -22.68 -14.56
CA VAL A 150 5.75 -21.76 -15.38
C VAL A 150 5.81 -20.32 -14.84
N SER A 151 5.75 -19.34 -15.75
CA SER A 151 5.82 -17.90 -15.48
C SER A 151 7.15 -17.40 -14.89
N ARG A 152 8.24 -18.16 -15.07
CA ARG A 152 9.61 -17.71 -14.77
C ARG A 152 10.43 -17.66 -16.06
N PRO A 153 10.96 -16.52 -16.49
CA PRO A 153 11.74 -16.48 -17.72
C PRO A 153 12.96 -17.41 -17.61
N PHE A 154 13.39 -17.98 -18.74
CA PHE A 154 14.72 -18.57 -18.80
C PHE A 154 15.77 -17.53 -18.44
N VAL A 155 16.90 -17.99 -17.90
CA VAL A 155 18.07 -17.16 -17.66
C VAL A 155 19.18 -17.58 -18.60
N GLU A 156 19.76 -16.60 -19.29
CA GLU A 156 20.90 -16.81 -20.17
C GLU A 156 22.21 -16.48 -19.45
N SER A 157 23.23 -17.32 -19.66
CA SER A 157 24.61 -16.96 -19.31
C SER A 157 25.60 -17.75 -20.15
N GLY A 158 26.30 -17.04 -21.04
CA GLY A 158 27.13 -17.67 -22.07
C GLY A 158 26.26 -18.52 -23.00
N ASP A 159 26.74 -19.70 -23.39
CA ASP A 159 26.02 -20.58 -24.32
C ASP A 159 24.92 -21.43 -23.65
N TYR A 160 24.51 -21.11 -22.43
CA TYR A 160 23.58 -21.92 -21.64
C TYR A 160 22.28 -21.20 -21.31
N LEU A 161 21.21 -21.97 -21.33
CA LEU A 161 19.90 -21.62 -20.75
C LEU A 161 19.79 -22.27 -19.37
N TYR A 162 19.31 -21.52 -18.39
CA TYR A 162 19.06 -21.97 -17.02
C TYR A 162 17.58 -21.83 -16.69
N TRP A 163 17.05 -22.78 -15.91
CA TRP A 163 15.69 -22.70 -15.39
C TRP A 163 15.53 -23.42 -14.06
N ILE A 164 14.46 -23.05 -13.37
CA ILE A 164 14.04 -23.68 -12.13
C ILE A 164 13.00 -24.73 -12.46
N HIS A 165 13.07 -25.87 -11.77
CA HIS A 165 12.07 -26.90 -11.78
C HIS A 165 11.33 -26.94 -10.43
N PHE A 166 10.02 -27.23 -10.48
CA PHE A 166 9.16 -27.14 -9.30
C PHE A 166 9.50 -28.15 -8.20
N PHE A 167 10.13 -29.29 -8.53
CA PHE A 167 10.66 -30.25 -7.54
C PHE A 167 12.05 -29.87 -6.98
N GLY A 168 12.36 -28.58 -6.87
CA GLY A 168 13.53 -28.13 -6.14
C GLY A 168 14.85 -28.36 -6.87
N LYS A 169 14.89 -28.13 -8.18
CA LYS A 169 16.11 -28.26 -8.99
C LYS A 169 16.33 -27.05 -9.86
N ILE A 170 17.60 -26.77 -10.14
CA ILE A 170 18.01 -25.83 -11.19
C ILE A 170 18.69 -26.64 -12.26
N PHE A 171 18.22 -26.49 -13.49
CA PHE A 171 18.78 -27.15 -14.65
C PHE A 171 19.45 -26.14 -15.57
N ARG A 172 20.31 -26.66 -16.44
CA ARG A 172 20.77 -25.93 -17.62
C ARG A 172 20.97 -26.83 -18.82
N THR A 173 20.97 -26.24 -20.00
CA THR A 173 21.36 -26.91 -21.25
C THR A 173 21.98 -25.92 -22.22
N LEU A 174 22.69 -26.41 -23.24
CA LEU A 174 23.27 -25.55 -24.28
C LEU A 174 22.17 -24.96 -25.16
N LYS A 175 22.32 -23.67 -25.51
CA LYS A 175 21.42 -22.90 -26.38
C LYS A 175 21.24 -23.51 -27.77
N ASP A 176 22.23 -24.27 -28.23
CA ASP A 176 22.24 -24.96 -29.53
C ASP A 176 21.64 -26.38 -29.48
N GLY A 177 21.31 -26.88 -28.28
CA GLY A 177 20.75 -28.22 -28.05
C GLY A 177 21.75 -29.38 -28.07
N SER A 178 23.03 -29.14 -28.35
CA SER A 178 24.05 -30.19 -28.55
C SER A 178 24.44 -30.94 -27.26
N GLY A 179 24.24 -30.31 -26.10
CA GLY A 179 24.63 -30.83 -24.79
C GLY A 179 23.48 -31.53 -24.04
N PRO A 180 23.79 -32.30 -22.98
CA PRO A 180 22.77 -32.87 -22.10
C PRO A 180 22.03 -31.76 -21.30
N ILE A 181 20.94 -32.16 -20.63
CA ILE A 181 20.40 -31.37 -19.52
C ILE A 181 21.27 -31.69 -18.30
N GLU A 182 21.74 -30.66 -17.62
CA GLU A 182 22.60 -30.79 -16.45
C GLU A 182 21.91 -30.24 -15.21
N THR A 183 21.94 -31.00 -14.12
CA THR A 183 21.54 -30.49 -12.80
C THR A 183 22.61 -29.55 -12.28
N VAL A 184 22.28 -28.28 -12.13
CA VAL A 184 23.14 -27.23 -11.58
C VAL A 184 23.14 -27.28 -10.06
N ALA A 185 21.96 -27.42 -9.46
CA ALA A 185 21.77 -27.48 -8.02
C ALA A 185 20.50 -28.23 -7.64
N ASP A 186 20.56 -28.95 -6.51
CA ASP A 186 19.38 -29.34 -5.73
C ASP A 186 19.09 -28.22 -4.72
N THR A 187 17.91 -27.61 -4.83
CA THR A 187 17.46 -26.48 -4.01
C THR A 187 16.67 -26.96 -2.78
N GLY A 188 16.34 -26.05 -1.87
CA GLY A 188 15.27 -26.29 -0.91
C GLY A 188 13.89 -26.31 -1.59
N ASN A 189 12.85 -26.39 -0.76
CA ASN A 189 11.46 -26.35 -1.24
C ASN A 189 11.14 -25.01 -1.89
N SER A 190 10.24 -25.03 -2.89
CA SER A 190 9.69 -23.84 -3.54
C SER A 190 10.75 -22.85 -4.05
N PRO A 191 11.68 -23.26 -4.94
CA PRO A 191 12.56 -22.32 -5.60
C PRO A 191 11.73 -21.33 -6.44
N THR A 192 12.07 -20.05 -6.36
CA THR A 192 11.25 -18.97 -6.92
C THR A 192 11.98 -18.12 -7.95
N ASP A 193 13.30 -18.03 -7.87
CA ASP A 193 14.08 -17.24 -8.80
C ASP A 193 15.53 -17.73 -8.91
N VAL A 194 16.15 -17.48 -10.06
CA VAL A 194 17.52 -17.87 -10.38
C VAL A 194 18.19 -16.76 -11.18
N MET A 195 19.48 -16.57 -10.98
CA MET A 195 20.30 -15.60 -11.72
C MET A 195 21.72 -16.15 -11.83
N VAL A 196 22.39 -15.92 -12.96
CA VAL A 196 23.74 -16.42 -13.19
C VAL A 196 24.69 -15.26 -13.46
N ILE A 197 25.77 -15.18 -12.68
CA ILE A 197 26.77 -14.11 -12.80
C ILE A 197 28.16 -14.76 -12.88
N GLY A 198 28.75 -14.72 -14.07
CA GLY A 198 29.98 -15.44 -14.37
C GLY A 198 29.80 -16.93 -14.08
N ASN A 199 30.61 -17.48 -13.17
CA ASN A 199 30.55 -18.89 -12.77
C ASN A 199 29.73 -19.16 -11.50
N THR A 200 28.96 -18.18 -11.03
CA THR A 200 28.14 -18.32 -9.81
C THR A 200 26.67 -18.25 -10.15
N VAL A 201 25.91 -19.25 -9.70
CA VAL A 201 24.46 -19.28 -9.80
C VAL A 201 23.90 -18.88 -8.44
N TYR A 202 23.04 -17.87 -8.46
CA TYR A 202 22.25 -17.42 -7.32
C TYR A 202 20.84 -17.95 -7.48
N TRP A 203 20.20 -18.39 -6.39
CA TRP A 203 18.78 -18.71 -6.39
C TRP A 203 18.11 -18.38 -5.07
N ILE A 204 16.79 -18.33 -5.10
CA ILE A 204 15.96 -18.16 -3.92
C ILE A 204 15.07 -19.39 -3.75
N ASP A 205 15.04 -19.94 -2.54
CA ASP A 205 14.09 -20.97 -2.11
C ASP A 205 13.42 -20.58 -0.78
N SER A 206 12.64 -21.48 -0.18
CA SER A 206 11.90 -21.20 1.05
C SER A 206 12.78 -20.90 2.27
N THR A 207 14.09 -21.15 2.20
CA THR A 207 15.02 -21.00 3.32
C THR A 207 15.95 -19.81 3.18
N GLY A 208 16.05 -19.22 1.98
CA GLY A 208 16.99 -18.13 1.77
C GLY A 208 17.39 -17.87 0.33
N VAL A 209 18.40 -17.00 0.21
CA VAL A 209 19.18 -16.82 -1.01
C VAL A 209 20.41 -17.72 -0.91
N TRP A 210 20.75 -18.41 -1.99
CA TRP A 210 21.85 -19.35 -2.04
C TRP A 210 22.76 -19.08 -3.23
N THR A 211 23.99 -19.60 -3.15
CA THR A 211 24.92 -19.61 -4.26
C THR A 211 25.53 -20.99 -4.46
N ILE A 212 25.90 -21.29 -5.70
CA ILE A 212 26.72 -22.44 -6.07
C ILE A 212 27.60 -22.04 -7.25
N ARG A 213 28.80 -22.62 -7.36
CA ARG A 213 29.63 -22.45 -8.55
C ARG A 213 29.24 -23.47 -9.62
N VAL A 214 29.58 -23.20 -10.88
CA VAL A 214 29.31 -24.14 -12.00
C VAL A 214 30.57 -24.71 -12.67
N ASN A 215 31.76 -24.31 -12.21
CA ASN A 215 33.05 -24.66 -12.81
C ASN A 215 33.74 -25.87 -12.14
N CYS A 216 33.00 -26.94 -11.88
CA CYS A 216 33.54 -28.19 -11.31
C CYS A 216 33.59 -29.34 -12.33
N GLU A 217 34.41 -30.35 -11.99
CA GLU A 217 34.53 -31.69 -12.62
C GLU A 217 33.17 -32.30 -12.98
N THR A 218 32.40 -32.50 -11.92
CA THR A 218 31.12 -33.20 -11.91
C THR A 218 30.07 -32.29 -11.27
N ARG A 219 28.96 -32.06 -11.99
CA ARG A 219 27.84 -31.26 -11.49
C ARG A 219 26.79 -32.15 -10.80
N PRO A 220 26.08 -31.64 -9.78
CA PRO A 220 26.16 -30.29 -9.19
C PRO A 220 27.42 -30.06 -8.35
N CYS A 221 27.93 -28.83 -8.29
CA CYS A 221 29.14 -28.49 -7.53
C CYS A 221 28.86 -28.35 -6.02
N THR A 222 28.34 -29.41 -5.39
CA THR A 222 27.74 -29.39 -4.04
C THR A 222 28.65 -28.79 -2.97
N ASP A 223 29.96 -29.02 -3.03
CA ASP A 223 30.94 -28.49 -2.08
C ASP A 223 31.07 -26.96 -2.11
N THR A 224 30.57 -26.32 -3.16
CA THR A 224 30.58 -24.86 -3.33
C THR A 224 29.24 -24.22 -2.97
N LYS A 225 28.22 -25.02 -2.64
CA LYS A 225 26.90 -24.52 -2.22
C LYS A 225 27.04 -23.77 -0.91
N SER A 226 26.60 -22.53 -0.88
CA SER A 226 26.63 -21.70 0.33
C SER A 226 25.41 -20.81 0.44
N GLN A 227 24.93 -20.60 1.68
CA GLN A 227 23.79 -19.74 1.94
C GLN A 227 24.24 -18.27 1.91
N PHE A 228 23.65 -17.52 0.99
CA PHE A 228 23.93 -16.10 0.78
C PHE A 228 23.01 -15.18 1.59
N ALA A 229 21.83 -15.63 2.01
CA ALA A 229 21.04 -14.94 3.02
C ALA A 229 20.04 -15.94 3.59
N GLU A 230 19.84 -15.93 4.90
CA GLU A 230 18.86 -16.77 5.57
C GLU A 230 17.50 -16.07 5.67
N PHE A 231 16.41 -16.82 5.50
CA PHE A 231 15.05 -16.34 5.74
C PHE A 231 14.54 -16.88 7.08
N SER A 232 13.87 -16.01 7.84
CA SER A 232 13.12 -16.43 9.02
C SER A 232 11.87 -17.22 8.63
N ALA A 233 11.30 -17.97 9.58
CA ALA A 233 10.00 -18.60 9.38
C ALA A 233 8.94 -17.59 8.90
N GLY A 234 8.08 -18.01 7.96
CA GLY A 234 7.05 -17.14 7.36
C GLY A 234 7.56 -16.14 6.32
N THR A 235 8.86 -16.16 6.00
CA THR A 235 9.45 -15.33 4.96
C THR A 235 9.69 -16.12 3.67
N THR A 236 9.35 -15.52 2.53
CA THR A 236 9.68 -16.01 1.18
C THR A 236 10.37 -14.90 0.40
N GLY A 237 10.98 -15.20 -0.75
CA GLY A 237 11.60 -14.20 -1.60
C GLY A 237 11.50 -14.52 -3.08
N TYR A 238 11.94 -13.58 -3.93
CA TYR A 238 12.04 -13.69 -5.40
C TYR A 238 12.71 -12.40 -5.94
N GLY A 239 12.91 -12.28 -7.25
CA GLY A 239 13.32 -11.04 -7.91
C GLY A 239 14.80 -10.72 -7.73
N LEU A 240 15.68 -11.64 -8.11
CA LEU A 240 17.13 -11.43 -8.03
C LEU A 240 17.59 -10.37 -9.04
N ALA A 241 18.35 -9.38 -8.57
CA ALA A 241 19.07 -8.44 -9.42
C ALA A 241 20.51 -8.28 -8.96
N TYR A 242 21.44 -8.14 -9.90
CA TYR A 242 22.88 -8.00 -9.63
C TYR A 242 23.40 -6.64 -10.07
N ARG A 243 24.23 -6.04 -9.22
CA ARG A 243 25.01 -4.85 -9.55
C ARG A 243 26.48 -5.21 -9.68
N PHE A 244 27.01 -5.05 -10.89
CA PHE A 244 28.44 -5.15 -11.13
C PHE A 244 29.17 -3.99 -10.44
N PRO A 245 30.32 -4.26 -9.81
CA PRO A 245 31.14 -3.19 -9.25
C PRO A 245 31.82 -2.43 -10.40
N ALA A 246 31.83 -1.10 -10.35
CA ALA A 246 32.45 -0.29 -11.41
C ALA A 246 33.98 -0.38 -11.39
N SER A 247 34.55 -0.83 -10.27
CA SER A 247 35.97 -1.09 -10.11
C SER A 247 36.21 -2.23 -9.11
N PHE A 248 37.41 -2.82 -9.11
CA PHE A 248 37.79 -3.88 -8.18
C PHE A 248 37.74 -3.49 -6.68
N ARG A 249 37.68 -2.19 -6.38
CA ARG A 249 37.57 -1.65 -5.02
C ARG A 249 36.13 -1.51 -4.55
N GLU A 250 35.18 -1.59 -5.47
CA GLU A 250 33.77 -1.48 -5.14
C GLU A 250 33.17 -2.84 -4.81
N ASN A 251 32.18 -2.80 -3.94
CA ASN A 251 31.38 -3.96 -3.62
C ASN A 251 30.39 -4.24 -4.75
N TYR A 252 30.21 -5.52 -5.08
CA TYR A 252 29.04 -5.94 -5.82
C TYR A 252 27.85 -6.02 -4.88
N SER A 253 26.64 -5.91 -5.41
CA SER A 253 25.41 -5.99 -4.62
C SER A 253 24.42 -6.93 -5.28
N VAL A 254 23.75 -7.73 -4.46
CA VAL A 254 22.61 -8.56 -4.88
C VAL A 254 21.38 -8.01 -4.20
N TYR A 255 20.34 -7.74 -4.99
CA TYR A 255 19.03 -7.30 -4.54
C TYR A 255 18.02 -8.45 -4.69
N TRP A 256 17.07 -8.52 -3.78
CA TRP A 256 15.92 -9.41 -3.91
C TRP A 256 14.72 -8.85 -3.14
N VAL A 257 13.53 -9.32 -3.49
CA VAL A 257 12.31 -9.04 -2.75
C VAL A 257 12.12 -10.12 -1.68
N GLN A 258 11.76 -9.70 -0.47
CA GLN A 258 11.24 -10.57 0.57
C GLN A 258 9.79 -10.25 0.86
N ARG A 259 9.01 -11.30 1.11
CA ARG A 259 7.64 -11.23 1.63
C ARG A 259 7.61 -11.89 2.99
N THR A 260 7.13 -11.18 4.00
CA THR A 260 6.84 -11.73 5.33
C THR A 260 5.33 -11.67 5.55
N THR A 261 4.72 -12.80 5.93
CA THR A 261 3.26 -12.90 6.14
C THR A 261 2.95 -12.97 7.63
N SER A 262 1.97 -12.19 8.09
CA SER A 262 1.48 -12.18 9.48
C SER A 262 -0.04 -12.11 9.47
N GLY A 263 -0.70 -13.22 9.78
CA GLY A 263 -2.17 -13.31 9.67
C GLY A 263 -2.63 -13.14 8.22
N ALA A 264 -3.56 -12.22 7.99
CA ALA A 264 -4.05 -11.87 6.66
C ALA A 264 -3.12 -10.90 5.90
N ASP A 265 -2.19 -10.25 6.60
CA ASP A 265 -1.35 -9.19 6.03
C ASP A 265 0.00 -9.71 5.53
N SER A 266 0.52 -9.05 4.50
CA SER A 266 1.84 -9.32 3.93
C SER A 266 2.64 -8.02 3.83
N THR A 267 3.87 -8.03 4.33
CA THR A 267 4.84 -6.94 4.13
C THR A 267 5.84 -7.36 3.07
N TYR A 268 6.12 -6.47 2.11
CA TYR A 268 7.12 -6.67 1.07
C TYR A 268 8.26 -5.68 1.24
N ARG A 269 9.49 -6.15 1.06
CA ARG A 269 10.69 -5.31 1.10
C ARG A 269 11.69 -5.72 0.04
N ILE A 270 12.41 -4.75 -0.52
CA ILE A 270 13.63 -5.00 -1.30
C ILE A 270 14.78 -5.04 -0.30
N VAL A 271 15.54 -6.13 -0.33
CA VAL A 271 16.70 -6.36 0.50
C VAL A 271 17.93 -6.36 -0.40
N VAL A 272 19.01 -5.78 0.11
CA VAL A 272 20.31 -5.75 -0.56
C VAL A 272 21.37 -6.37 0.33
N ARG A 273 22.27 -7.14 -0.26
CA ARG A 273 23.54 -7.53 0.38
C ARG A 273 24.69 -7.12 -0.52
N SER A 274 25.58 -6.30 0.04
CA SER A 274 26.78 -5.81 -0.65
C SER A 274 28.00 -6.57 -0.15
N CYS A 275 28.81 -7.10 -1.06
CA CYS A 275 30.00 -7.86 -0.73
C CYS A 275 31.22 -7.32 -1.48
N GLY A 276 32.37 -7.30 -0.81
CA GLY A 276 33.64 -6.97 -1.46
C GLY A 276 34.09 -8.08 -2.39
N GLN A 277 34.83 -7.73 -3.45
CA GLN A 277 35.49 -8.73 -4.29
C GLN A 277 36.61 -9.47 -3.54
N ILE A 278 37.20 -8.83 -2.53
CA ILE A 278 38.31 -9.36 -1.70
C ILE A 278 37.81 -9.86 -0.34
N THR A 279 36.87 -9.12 0.26
CA THR A 279 36.30 -9.44 1.57
C THR A 279 35.12 -10.38 1.40
N LEU A 280 35.24 -11.61 1.94
CA LEU A 280 34.15 -12.58 2.01
C LEU A 280 32.87 -11.91 2.54
N CYS A 281 31.72 -12.23 1.94
CA CYS A 281 30.40 -11.70 2.32
C CYS A 281 30.06 -11.84 3.83
N LEU A 282 30.82 -12.64 4.59
CA LEU A 282 30.58 -12.99 5.99
C LEU A 282 30.19 -11.80 6.89
N PHE A 283 30.78 -10.61 6.70
CA PHE A 283 30.61 -9.50 7.64
C PHE A 283 29.53 -8.48 7.24
N ALA A 284 28.97 -8.57 6.03
CA ALA A 284 27.93 -7.65 5.57
C ALA A 284 26.56 -8.35 5.66
N PRO A 285 25.75 -8.12 6.71
CA PRO A 285 24.41 -8.66 6.77
C PRO A 285 23.52 -8.04 5.67
N PRO A 286 22.49 -8.75 5.20
CA PRO A 286 21.45 -8.16 4.37
C PRO A 286 20.84 -6.92 5.04
N ALA A 287 20.60 -5.86 4.26
CA ALA A 287 19.98 -4.63 4.70
C ALA A 287 18.71 -4.36 3.89
N THR A 288 17.70 -3.75 4.52
CA THR A 288 16.50 -3.29 3.81
C THR A 288 16.85 -2.09 2.94
N PHE A 289 16.68 -2.23 1.63
CA PHE A 289 16.79 -1.13 0.68
C PHE A 289 15.50 -0.33 0.61
N TYR A 290 14.35 -1.00 0.65
CA TYR A 290 13.03 -0.37 0.55
C TYR A 290 11.95 -1.27 1.17
N THR A 291 10.91 -0.69 1.76
CA THR A 291 9.75 -1.40 2.31
C THR A 291 8.49 -0.81 1.70
N ALA A 292 7.66 -1.64 1.08
CA ALA A 292 6.38 -1.21 0.54
C ALA A 292 5.33 -1.02 1.63
N THR A 293 4.23 -0.35 1.29
CA THR A 293 3.02 -0.32 2.11
C THR A 293 2.51 -1.75 2.36
N THR A 294 1.88 -1.99 3.53
CA THR A 294 1.29 -3.29 3.85
C THR A 294 0.34 -3.73 2.75
N ASN A 295 0.42 -5.00 2.33
CA ASN A 295 -0.33 -5.59 1.23
C ASN A 295 -0.05 -4.99 -0.16
N TRP A 296 1.03 -4.25 -0.33
CA TRP A 296 1.55 -3.87 -1.65
C TRP A 296 2.66 -4.84 -2.06
N LEU A 297 2.37 -5.66 -3.06
CA LEU A 297 3.30 -6.61 -3.65
C LEU A 297 4.33 -5.86 -4.49
N ILE A 298 5.62 -6.19 -4.31
CA ILE A 298 6.73 -5.66 -5.12
C ILE A 298 7.01 -6.61 -6.31
N GLY A 299 7.25 -6.07 -7.49
CA GLY A 299 7.69 -6.79 -8.69
C GLY A 299 9.15 -7.26 -8.62
N ALA A 300 9.63 -7.95 -9.65
CA ALA A 300 11.06 -8.24 -9.74
C ALA A 300 11.82 -6.93 -10.01
N PRO A 301 12.79 -6.56 -9.15
CA PRO A 301 13.57 -5.35 -9.34
C PRO A 301 14.46 -5.48 -10.58
N LEU A 302 14.64 -4.37 -11.28
CA LEU A 302 15.49 -4.24 -12.46
C LEU A 302 16.50 -3.12 -12.20
N LEU A 303 17.77 -3.36 -12.48
CA LEU A 303 18.82 -2.36 -12.35
C LEU A 303 19.15 -1.77 -13.73
N ALA A 304 19.04 -0.45 -13.87
CA ALA A 304 19.44 0.29 -15.06
C ALA A 304 20.01 1.65 -14.66
N ASN A 305 21.11 2.08 -15.28
CA ASN A 305 21.73 3.40 -15.05
C ASN A 305 21.91 3.74 -13.54
N GLU A 306 22.44 2.78 -12.76
CA GLU A 306 22.68 2.90 -11.31
C GLU A 306 21.42 3.16 -10.45
N THR A 307 20.25 2.93 -11.02
CA THR A 307 18.93 3.10 -10.41
C THR A 307 18.20 1.77 -10.41
N LEU A 308 17.55 1.45 -9.28
CA LEU A 308 16.69 0.27 -9.18
C LEU A 308 15.26 0.68 -9.54
N TYR A 309 14.61 -0.11 -10.39
CA TYR A 309 13.23 0.06 -10.82
C TYR A 309 12.41 -1.17 -10.42
N TRP A 310 11.16 -0.98 -10.01
CA TRP A 310 10.26 -2.09 -9.68
C TRP A 310 8.80 -1.66 -9.83
N THR A 311 7.92 -2.64 -10.03
CA THR A 311 6.48 -2.39 -9.95
C THR A 311 5.99 -2.63 -8.53
N GLU A 312 4.94 -1.93 -8.13
CA GLU A 312 4.19 -2.24 -6.93
C GLU A 312 2.73 -2.40 -7.26
N ARG A 313 2.04 -3.26 -6.52
CA ARG A 313 0.63 -3.56 -6.77
C ARG A 313 -0.10 -3.88 -5.48
N ASP A 314 -1.20 -3.20 -5.26
CA ASP A 314 -2.10 -3.47 -4.14
C ASP A 314 -2.76 -4.86 -4.31
N VAL A 315 -2.50 -5.79 -3.39
CA VAL A 315 -3.11 -7.13 -3.41
C VAL A 315 -4.33 -7.26 -2.50
N SER A 316 -4.81 -6.17 -1.89
CA SER A 316 -6.04 -6.17 -1.11
C SER A 316 -7.30 -6.24 -1.98
N THR A 317 -7.24 -5.76 -3.22
CA THR A 317 -8.36 -5.79 -4.17
C THR A 317 -8.13 -6.83 -5.27
N VAL A 318 -8.98 -7.86 -5.33
CA VAL A 318 -8.78 -9.03 -6.20
C VAL A 318 -9.06 -8.73 -7.69
N THR A 319 -9.97 -7.80 -8.00
CA THR A 319 -10.51 -7.65 -9.36
C THR A 319 -9.91 -6.51 -10.18
N ASN A 320 -9.25 -5.51 -9.55
CA ASN A 320 -8.62 -4.38 -10.23
C ASN A 320 -7.54 -3.74 -9.35
N SER A 321 -6.52 -4.53 -9.02
CA SER A 321 -5.38 -4.06 -8.25
C SER A 321 -4.73 -2.83 -8.90
N THR A 322 -4.68 -1.73 -8.17
CA THR A 322 -3.93 -0.54 -8.60
C THR A 322 -2.44 -0.81 -8.43
N GLY A 323 -1.62 -0.21 -9.28
CA GLY A 323 -0.18 -0.41 -9.25
C GLY A 323 0.62 0.80 -9.70
N ASP A 324 1.87 0.81 -9.28
CA ASP A 324 2.81 1.89 -9.52
C ASP A 324 4.09 1.34 -10.15
N LEU A 325 4.78 2.18 -10.92
CA LEU A 325 6.17 1.99 -11.30
C LEU A 325 7.02 2.91 -10.43
N LYS A 326 7.94 2.33 -9.67
CA LYS A 326 8.82 3.03 -8.74
C LYS A 326 10.27 2.99 -9.22
N ARG A 327 11.05 3.96 -8.77
CA ARG A 327 12.51 3.91 -8.88
C ARG A 327 13.19 4.50 -7.65
N ARG A 328 14.42 4.06 -7.39
CA ARG A 328 15.28 4.65 -6.35
C ARG A 328 16.75 4.51 -6.75
N ALA A 329 17.49 5.60 -6.64
CA ALA A 329 18.93 5.58 -6.85
C ALA A 329 19.59 4.62 -5.86
N ARG A 330 20.58 3.84 -6.29
CA ARG A 330 21.25 2.90 -5.36
C ARG A 330 22.02 3.57 -4.23
N SER A 331 22.46 4.81 -4.47
CA SER A 331 23.18 5.64 -3.49
C SER A 331 22.23 6.31 -2.50
N ALA A 332 20.92 6.14 -2.68
CA ALA A 332 19.91 6.67 -1.79
C ALA A 332 20.10 6.09 -0.38
N THR A 333 20.20 6.99 0.59
CA THR A 333 20.06 6.70 2.01
C THR A 333 18.61 6.36 2.32
N PRO A 334 18.31 5.72 3.48
CA PRO A 334 16.94 5.48 3.91
C PRO A 334 16.06 6.73 3.98
N ALA A 335 16.64 7.92 4.16
CA ALA A 335 15.93 9.20 4.21
C ALA A 335 15.55 9.76 2.83
N ASP A 336 16.22 9.31 1.77
CA ASP A 336 15.92 9.74 0.41
C ASP A 336 14.60 9.11 -0.05
N ALA A 337 13.75 9.92 -0.68
CA ALA A 337 12.45 9.51 -1.18
C ALA A 337 12.57 8.46 -2.31
N THR A 338 11.54 7.63 -2.42
CA THR A 338 11.38 6.72 -3.55
C THR A 338 10.50 7.39 -4.59
N ASP A 339 10.97 7.47 -5.82
CA ASP A 339 10.20 8.10 -6.89
C ASP A 339 9.11 7.18 -7.40
N THR A 340 7.91 7.73 -7.58
CA THR A 340 6.86 7.12 -8.41
C THR A 340 6.94 7.74 -9.79
N ILE A 341 7.11 6.95 -10.84
CA ILE A 341 7.23 7.43 -12.23
C ILE A 341 6.06 6.99 -13.11
N ALA A 342 5.24 6.04 -12.64
CA ALA A 342 3.92 5.77 -13.18
C ALA A 342 3.00 5.34 -12.02
N THR A 343 1.72 5.70 -12.08
CA THR A 343 0.75 5.39 -11.02
C THR A 343 -0.59 4.97 -11.59
N ASN A 344 -1.46 4.36 -10.79
CA ASN A 344 -2.79 3.89 -11.21
C ASN A 344 -2.76 2.89 -12.37
N GLN A 345 -1.69 2.09 -12.47
CA GLN A 345 -1.53 1.06 -13.49
C GLN A 345 -2.28 -0.21 -13.06
N ALA A 346 -3.55 -0.29 -13.45
CA ALA A 346 -4.39 -1.44 -13.08
C ALA A 346 -3.80 -2.76 -13.61
N ASN A 347 -3.73 -3.76 -12.72
CA ASN A 347 -3.19 -5.09 -12.98
C ASN A 347 -1.76 -5.07 -13.56
N ILE A 348 -0.91 -4.16 -13.07
CA ILE A 348 0.50 -4.09 -13.46
C ILE A 348 1.17 -5.46 -13.23
N ASP A 349 1.96 -5.88 -14.21
CA ASP A 349 2.75 -7.10 -14.12
C ASP A 349 3.98 -6.88 -13.23
N ARG A 350 4.56 -7.99 -12.76
CA ARG A 350 5.71 -7.96 -11.85
C ARG A 350 7.03 -7.82 -12.60
N ARG A 351 7.04 -8.07 -13.90
CA ARG A 351 8.23 -8.02 -14.75
C ARG A 351 8.45 -6.61 -15.27
N LEU A 352 9.72 -6.28 -15.44
CA LEU A 352 10.19 -5.07 -16.08
C LEU A 352 11.30 -5.46 -17.03
N PHE A 353 11.40 -4.76 -18.15
CA PHE A 353 12.52 -4.88 -19.07
C PHE A 353 12.99 -3.50 -19.49
N VAL A 354 14.27 -3.39 -19.85
CA VAL A 354 14.85 -2.15 -20.35
C VAL A 354 15.47 -2.42 -21.71
N ALA A 355 15.18 -1.54 -22.67
CA ALA A 355 15.83 -1.51 -23.97
C ALA A 355 15.86 -0.06 -24.47
N ASN A 356 16.98 0.38 -25.06
CA ASN A 356 17.13 1.72 -25.64
C ASN A 356 16.70 2.86 -24.69
N ASP A 357 17.26 2.88 -23.47
CA ASP A 357 16.95 3.85 -22.40
C ASP A 357 15.46 3.97 -22.04
N THR A 358 14.66 2.98 -22.43
CA THR A 358 13.23 2.91 -22.18
C THR A 358 12.95 1.73 -21.27
N ILE A 359 12.16 1.97 -20.23
CA ILE A 359 11.61 0.91 -19.38
C ILE A 359 10.26 0.47 -19.92
N PHE A 360 10.07 -0.84 -20.02
CA PHE A 360 8.81 -1.47 -20.41
C PHE A 360 8.19 -2.16 -19.21
N PHE A 361 6.87 -2.07 -19.11
CA PHE A 361 6.06 -2.77 -18.13
C PHE A 361 4.72 -3.17 -18.77
N ALA A 362 4.17 -4.32 -18.37
CA ALA A 362 2.87 -4.76 -18.86
C ALA A 362 1.76 -4.48 -17.86
N ARG A 363 0.55 -4.31 -18.36
CA ARG A 363 -0.70 -4.48 -17.61
C ARG A 363 -1.34 -5.77 -18.13
N ARG A 364 -1.53 -6.73 -17.23
CA ARG A 364 -2.01 -8.08 -17.59
C ARG A 364 -3.30 -7.99 -18.39
N SER A 365 -3.37 -8.75 -19.48
CA SER A 365 -4.53 -8.80 -20.38
C SER A 365 -4.94 -7.44 -20.98
N THR A 366 -4.08 -6.42 -20.91
CA THR A 366 -4.37 -5.06 -21.39
C THR A 366 -3.35 -4.57 -22.42
N GLY A 367 -2.06 -4.75 -22.15
CA GLY A 367 -1.02 -4.25 -23.05
C GLY A 367 0.35 -4.05 -22.41
N ILE A 368 1.31 -3.61 -23.22
CA ILE A 368 2.65 -3.22 -22.78
C ILE A 368 2.78 -1.70 -22.93
N TYR A 369 3.37 -1.10 -21.91
CA TYR A 369 3.57 0.33 -21.77
C TYR A 369 5.07 0.59 -21.63
N SER A 370 5.45 1.81 -22.00
CA SER A 370 6.83 2.25 -22.02
C SER A 370 6.95 3.63 -21.40
N LEU A 371 8.11 3.88 -20.80
CA LEU A 371 8.45 5.17 -20.20
C LEU A 371 9.96 5.38 -20.34
N SER A 372 10.41 6.63 -20.48
CA SER A 372 11.84 6.92 -20.44
C SER A 372 12.42 6.56 -19.07
N LEU A 373 13.66 6.06 -19.02
CA LEU A 373 14.38 5.89 -17.75
C LEU A 373 14.60 7.22 -17.03
N THR A 374 14.63 8.34 -17.78
CA THR A 374 14.77 9.71 -17.27
C THR A 374 13.45 10.38 -16.92
N ALA A 375 12.33 9.66 -16.98
CA ALA A 375 11.01 10.19 -16.66
C ALA A 375 10.99 11.01 -15.37
N ALA A 376 10.31 12.15 -15.37
CA ALA A 376 10.17 12.94 -14.17
C ALA A 376 9.38 12.16 -13.10
N PRO A 377 9.72 12.29 -11.81
CA PRO A 377 8.88 11.74 -10.75
C PRO A 377 7.51 12.40 -10.77
N ILE A 378 6.46 11.59 -10.60
CA ILE A 378 5.12 12.06 -10.30
C ILE A 378 5.16 12.74 -8.94
N THR A 379 4.86 14.04 -8.93
CA THR A 379 4.76 14.84 -7.72
C THR A 379 3.31 15.16 -7.41
N ARG A 380 2.99 15.27 -6.12
CA ARG A 380 1.65 15.56 -5.61
C ARG A 380 1.78 16.49 -4.41
N ASP A 381 1.34 17.72 -4.58
CA ASP A 381 1.28 18.69 -3.48
C ASP A 381 0.00 18.45 -2.69
N PHE A 382 0.12 17.96 -1.47
CA PHE A 382 -1.01 17.82 -0.56
C PHE A 382 -1.13 19.04 0.36
N GLU A 383 -2.25 19.18 1.05
CA GLU A 383 -2.42 20.24 2.02
C GLU A 383 -3.31 19.74 3.16
N ALA A 384 -2.90 19.97 4.40
CA ALA A 384 -3.75 19.82 5.58
C ALA A 384 -4.61 21.08 5.75
N THR A 385 -5.88 21.01 5.34
CA THR A 385 -6.71 22.20 5.21
C THR A 385 -7.50 22.54 6.48
N ALA A 386 -8.03 21.55 7.21
CA ALA A 386 -8.86 21.84 8.39
C ALA A 386 -8.91 20.70 9.42
N LEU A 387 -9.09 21.10 10.69
CA LEU A 387 -9.31 20.22 11.84
C LEU A 387 -10.56 20.64 12.62
N GLU A 388 -11.55 19.77 12.62
CA GLU A 388 -12.82 19.93 13.32
C GLU A 388 -12.88 18.99 14.53
N VAL A 389 -12.96 19.53 15.73
CA VAL A 389 -13.06 18.74 16.96
C VAL A 389 -14.49 18.83 17.46
N THR A 390 -15.19 17.71 17.52
CA THR A 390 -16.62 17.68 17.83
C THR A 390 -16.97 16.71 18.95
N GLN A 391 -17.86 17.17 19.82
CA GLN A 391 -18.52 16.39 20.87
C GLN A 391 -20.06 16.43 20.73
N ALA A 392 -20.56 17.05 19.64
CA ALA A 392 -21.95 17.08 19.16
C ALA A 392 -22.18 18.32 18.28
N ILE A 393 -22.55 19.45 18.90
CA ILE A 393 -23.00 20.67 18.23
C ILE A 393 -21.86 21.63 17.84
N GLN A 394 -20.64 21.12 17.70
CA GLN A 394 -19.48 21.96 17.45
C GLN A 394 -19.43 22.51 16.02
N ASN A 395 -18.74 23.64 15.87
CA ASN A 395 -18.37 24.21 14.58
C ASN A 395 -16.83 24.23 14.43
N LEU A 396 -16.32 24.62 13.26
CA LEU A 396 -14.88 24.67 13.00
C LEU A 396 -14.10 25.60 13.96
N ALA A 397 -14.77 26.62 14.48
CA ALA A 397 -14.22 27.56 15.45
C ALA A 397 -14.22 27.03 16.90
N ASN A 398 -14.81 25.84 17.13
CA ASN A 398 -15.04 25.28 18.47
C ASN A 398 -15.73 26.29 19.41
N ALA A 399 -16.79 26.95 18.92
CA ALA A 399 -17.47 28.01 19.68
C ALA A 399 -18.17 27.52 20.95
N VAL A 400 -18.52 26.23 21.06
CA VAL A 400 -19.00 25.63 22.30
C VAL A 400 -17.80 25.06 23.07
N PRO A 401 -17.71 25.23 24.40
CA PRO A 401 -16.62 24.62 25.18
C PRO A 401 -16.56 23.10 24.98
N LEU A 402 -15.34 22.57 24.84
CA LEU A 402 -15.11 21.13 24.83
C LEU A 402 -15.04 20.64 26.28
N VAL A 403 -15.74 19.56 26.57
CA VAL A 403 -15.89 19.02 27.92
C VAL A 403 -14.94 17.86 28.13
N ALA A 404 -14.20 17.88 29.22
CA ALA A 404 -13.31 16.78 29.57
C ALA A 404 -14.09 15.48 29.77
N ASN A 405 -13.49 14.35 29.38
CA ASN A 405 -14.05 13.00 29.50
C ASN A 405 -15.33 12.74 28.68
N LYS A 406 -15.74 13.66 27.81
CA LYS A 406 -16.83 13.42 26.85
C LYS A 406 -16.28 12.88 25.53
N THR A 407 -16.92 11.83 25.00
CA THR A 407 -16.55 11.22 23.71
C THR A 407 -16.34 12.28 22.64
N THR A 408 -15.13 12.31 22.08
CA THR A 408 -14.70 13.36 21.15
C THR A 408 -14.22 12.74 19.86
N TYR A 409 -14.76 13.25 18.75
CA TYR A 409 -14.28 12.92 17.42
C TYR A 409 -13.51 14.11 16.84
N VAL A 410 -12.50 13.81 16.04
CA VAL A 410 -11.83 14.78 15.20
C VAL A 410 -12.12 14.41 13.75
N ARG A 411 -12.68 15.34 12.99
CA ARG A 411 -12.77 15.25 11.54
C ARG A 411 -11.65 16.09 10.94
N ALA A 412 -10.78 15.44 10.18
CA ALA A 412 -9.68 16.07 9.48
C ALA A 412 -9.99 16.20 7.99
N TYR A 413 -9.54 17.28 7.39
CA TYR A 413 -9.70 17.54 5.97
C TYR A 413 -8.35 17.91 5.35
N GLY A 414 -8.11 17.37 4.18
CA GLY A 414 -6.94 17.67 3.37
C GLY A 414 -7.31 17.66 1.90
N LYS A 415 -6.44 18.23 1.08
CA LYS A 415 -6.62 18.37 -0.36
C LYS A 415 -5.36 17.97 -1.10
N GLN A 416 -5.52 17.74 -2.40
CA GLN A 416 -4.42 17.63 -3.32
C GLN A 416 -4.45 18.86 -4.24
N LEU A 417 -3.43 19.70 -4.16
CA LEU A 417 -3.32 20.95 -4.92
C LEU A 417 -2.83 20.72 -6.35
N SER A 418 -1.93 19.74 -6.55
CA SER A 418 -1.35 19.45 -7.87
C SER A 418 -1.03 17.95 -8.06
N GLY A 419 -0.63 17.57 -9.29
CA GLY A 419 -0.34 16.19 -9.66
C GLY A 419 -1.58 15.39 -10.11
N PRO A 420 -1.43 14.12 -10.48
CA PRO A 420 -2.54 13.24 -10.85
C PRO A 420 -3.32 12.78 -9.62
N ASN A 421 -4.63 12.54 -9.80
CA ASN A 421 -5.52 12.01 -8.76
C ASN A 421 -4.87 10.86 -8.00
N THR A 422 -5.04 10.88 -6.67
CA THR A 422 -4.39 9.92 -5.78
C THR A 422 -5.45 9.01 -5.18
N PRO A 423 -5.42 7.70 -5.44
CA PRO A 423 -6.43 6.79 -4.92
C PRO A 423 -6.26 6.51 -3.41
N ASN A 424 -5.06 6.74 -2.87
CA ASN A 424 -4.68 6.31 -1.54
C ASN A 424 -3.83 7.39 -0.82
N VAL A 425 -4.47 8.24 -0.05
CA VAL A 425 -3.86 9.26 0.82
C VAL A 425 -4.13 8.88 2.27
N GLU A 426 -3.05 8.67 3.01
CA GLU A 426 -3.07 8.40 4.44
C GLU A 426 -2.94 9.72 5.22
N VAL A 427 -3.59 9.78 6.37
CA VAL A 427 -3.40 10.87 7.35
C VAL A 427 -3.14 10.26 8.72
N ARG A 428 -2.49 11.02 9.59
CA ARG A 428 -2.33 10.67 10.99
C ARG A 428 -2.63 11.87 11.89
N LEU A 429 -3.14 11.59 13.09
CA LEU A 429 -3.40 12.62 14.08
C LEU A 429 -2.49 12.41 15.29
N ALA A 430 -1.51 13.30 15.47
CA ALA A 430 -0.66 13.31 16.64
C ALA A 430 -1.26 14.19 17.75
N GLY A 431 -1.13 13.73 19.00
CA GLY A 431 -1.59 14.46 20.17
C GLY A 431 -0.46 14.65 21.17
N THR A 432 -0.29 15.88 21.66
CA THR A 432 0.67 16.19 22.72
C THR A 432 0.04 16.98 23.84
N ARG A 433 0.58 16.81 25.05
CA ARG A 433 0.21 17.57 26.24
C ARG A 433 1.48 18.02 26.94
N ASN A 434 1.62 19.33 27.14
CA ASN A 434 2.84 19.95 27.68
C ASN A 434 4.11 19.55 26.89
N GLY A 435 4.00 19.43 25.56
CA GLY A 435 5.10 19.03 24.67
C GLY A 435 5.40 17.53 24.62
N ASN A 436 4.81 16.71 25.50
CA ASN A 436 5.01 15.26 25.48
C ASN A 436 3.94 14.56 24.64
N PRO A 437 4.30 13.56 23.81
CA PRO A 437 3.33 12.73 23.09
C PRO A 437 2.38 12.04 24.06
N LEU A 438 1.07 12.09 23.74
CA LEU A 438 0.06 11.35 24.48
C LEU A 438 0.16 9.85 24.14
N PRO A 439 -0.15 8.94 25.09
CA PRO A 439 -0.15 7.50 24.82
C PRO A 439 -1.04 7.15 23.62
N GLY A 440 -0.50 6.31 22.72
CA GLY A 440 -1.16 5.92 21.47
C GLY A 440 -1.01 6.91 20.32
N SER A 441 -0.33 8.06 20.51
CA SER A 441 -0.02 8.99 19.43
C SER A 441 1.09 8.46 18.51
N PRO A 442 1.00 8.62 17.18
CA PRO A 442 -0.13 9.18 16.44
C PRO A 442 -1.26 8.16 16.20
N LEU A 443 -2.50 8.65 16.05
CA LEU A 443 -3.67 7.84 15.75
C LEU A 443 -3.88 7.67 14.24
N PRO A 444 -4.26 6.48 13.76
CA PRO A 444 -4.81 6.29 12.42
C PRO A 444 -6.30 6.69 12.38
N PRO A 445 -6.83 7.07 11.22
CA PRO A 445 -8.26 7.33 11.05
C PRO A 445 -9.08 6.03 11.08
N MET A 446 -10.35 6.12 11.46
CA MET A 446 -11.25 4.97 11.57
C MET A 446 -11.55 4.33 10.22
N GLU A 447 -11.59 5.13 9.15
CA GLU A 447 -11.88 4.68 7.78
C GLU A 447 -10.64 4.26 6.99
N GLY A 448 -9.43 4.45 7.55
CA GLY A 448 -8.18 4.22 6.84
C GLY A 448 -7.86 5.31 5.80
N ALA A 449 -7.18 4.92 4.73
CA ALA A 449 -6.77 5.84 3.69
C ALA A 449 -7.89 6.14 2.68
N ARG A 450 -7.79 7.24 1.94
CA ARG A 450 -8.83 7.65 0.97
C ARG A 450 -8.27 8.26 -0.30
N ALA A 451 -9.09 8.28 -1.34
CA ALA A 451 -8.77 8.98 -2.57
C ALA A 451 -8.94 10.50 -2.44
N LEU A 452 -8.01 11.25 -3.04
CA LEU A 452 -8.13 12.68 -3.29
C LEU A 452 -8.10 12.95 -4.79
N VAL A 453 -8.98 13.86 -5.22
CA VAL A 453 -9.03 14.37 -6.59
C VAL A 453 -8.31 15.71 -6.61
N THR A 454 -7.41 15.91 -7.57
CA THR A 454 -6.61 17.13 -7.67
C THR A 454 -7.51 18.35 -7.86
N GLY A 455 -7.29 19.39 -7.04
CA GLY A 455 -8.09 20.62 -7.06
C GLY A 455 -9.48 20.50 -6.44
N ALA A 456 -9.90 19.29 -6.02
CA ALA A 456 -11.19 19.12 -5.36
C ALA A 456 -11.19 19.70 -3.94
N GLY A 457 -12.32 20.33 -3.57
CA GLY A 457 -12.58 20.75 -2.20
C GLY A 457 -13.15 19.61 -1.33
N PHE A 458 -13.47 19.95 -0.08
CA PHE A 458 -14.25 19.09 0.81
C PHE A 458 -15.61 19.73 1.10
N ASP A 459 -16.64 18.91 1.25
CA ASP A 459 -17.95 19.30 1.76
C ASP A 459 -18.16 18.71 3.16
N ARG A 460 -18.28 19.60 4.16
CA ARG A 460 -18.47 19.21 5.57
C ARG A 460 -19.73 18.38 5.80
N ALA A 461 -20.77 18.57 4.99
CA ALA A 461 -22.03 17.83 5.08
C ALA A 461 -21.85 16.36 4.68
N ARG A 462 -20.84 16.03 3.87
CA ARG A 462 -20.50 14.66 3.48
C ARG A 462 -19.48 14.07 4.45
N LEU A 463 -19.87 13.02 5.18
CA LEU A 463 -18.98 12.34 6.13
C LEU A 463 -17.74 11.74 5.44
N THR A 464 -17.87 11.34 4.18
CA THR A 464 -16.82 10.74 3.34
C THR A 464 -15.78 11.73 2.82
N ASP A 465 -15.97 13.04 3.01
CA ASP A 465 -15.07 14.08 2.47
C ASP A 465 -13.90 14.40 3.42
N GLY A 466 -13.79 13.71 4.55
CA GLY A 466 -12.70 13.84 5.53
C GLY A 466 -12.30 12.49 6.11
N TRP A 467 -11.43 12.55 7.12
CA TRP A 467 -11.05 11.39 7.94
C TRP A 467 -11.53 11.58 9.37
N THR A 468 -12.04 10.52 9.99
CA THR A 468 -12.57 10.59 11.36
C THR A 468 -11.64 9.87 12.32
N PHE A 469 -11.35 10.51 13.46
CA PHE A 469 -10.58 9.95 14.56
C PHE A 469 -11.43 9.97 15.81
N LEU A 470 -11.50 8.85 16.53
CA LEU A 470 -12.00 8.82 17.89
C LEU A 470 -10.83 9.14 18.83
N LEU A 471 -10.95 10.21 19.63
CA LEU A 471 -9.91 10.52 20.62
C LEU A 471 -10.00 9.57 21.81
N PRO A 472 -8.89 8.93 22.21
CA PRO A 472 -8.83 8.13 23.42
C PRO A 472 -9.17 8.92 24.69
N SER A 473 -9.71 8.25 25.71
CA SER A 473 -10.09 8.87 27.00
C SER A 473 -8.93 9.61 27.67
N ASN A 474 -7.69 9.11 27.54
CA ASN A 474 -6.49 9.75 28.07
C ASN A 474 -6.06 11.02 27.31
N TRP A 475 -6.65 11.32 26.15
CA TRP A 475 -6.41 12.56 25.41
C TRP A 475 -7.38 13.66 25.85
N ILE A 476 -8.61 13.30 26.21
CA ILE A 476 -9.73 14.22 26.48
C ILE A 476 -9.86 14.62 27.95
N GLY A 477 -8.82 14.43 28.77
CA GLY A 477 -8.80 14.93 30.15
C GLY A 477 -8.71 16.46 30.21
N ASN A 478 -9.07 17.07 31.35
CA ASN A 478 -9.07 18.51 31.57
C ASN A 478 -7.72 19.17 31.17
N GLY A 479 -7.79 20.35 30.54
CA GLY A 479 -6.65 21.15 30.10
C GLY A 479 -6.39 21.14 28.58
N PRO A 480 -5.31 21.82 28.15
CA PRO A 480 -4.98 21.96 26.74
C PRO A 480 -4.36 20.69 26.14
N VAL A 481 -4.67 20.43 24.88
CA VAL A 481 -4.10 19.38 24.03
C VAL A 481 -3.76 19.99 22.69
N ALA A 482 -2.52 19.81 22.25
CA ALA A 482 -2.12 20.19 20.90
C ALA A 482 -2.29 18.98 19.98
N LEU A 483 -3.17 19.13 18.99
CA LEU A 483 -3.40 18.15 17.93
C LEU A 483 -2.67 18.59 16.68
N THR A 484 -1.99 17.66 16.00
CA THR A 484 -1.34 17.90 14.72
C THR A 484 -1.84 16.88 13.71
N LEU A 485 -2.54 17.35 12.69
CA LEU A 485 -2.87 16.56 11.52
C LEU A 485 -1.67 16.54 10.60
N GLU A 486 -1.34 15.38 10.07
CA GLU A 486 -0.34 15.24 9.03
C GLU A 486 -0.89 14.42 7.87
N VAL A 487 -0.85 15.01 6.66
CA VAL A 487 -1.22 14.37 5.40
C VAL A 487 0.01 13.71 4.78
N ASP A 488 -0.13 12.47 4.35
CA ASP A 488 0.97 11.64 3.82
C ASP A 488 2.18 11.54 4.78
N GLY A 489 1.93 11.35 6.09
CA GLY A 489 3.00 11.35 7.09
C GLY A 489 3.99 10.19 7.03
N ARG A 490 3.77 9.22 6.13
CA ARG A 490 4.68 8.11 5.83
C ARG A 490 5.54 8.33 4.59
N LEU A 491 5.37 9.48 3.91
CA LEU A 491 6.11 9.81 2.69
C LEU A 491 5.84 8.79 1.57
N LEU A 492 4.59 8.37 1.41
CA LEU A 492 4.22 7.42 0.36
C LEU A 492 4.23 8.08 -1.02
N HIS A 493 4.05 9.40 -1.04
CA HIS A 493 4.00 10.22 -2.24
C HIS A 493 5.14 11.23 -2.25
N ASN A 494 5.64 11.52 -3.45
CA ASN A 494 6.56 12.62 -3.66
C ASN A 494 5.80 13.93 -3.61
N ASP A 495 5.88 14.62 -2.48
CA ASP A 495 5.24 15.90 -2.28
C ASP A 495 6.27 17.03 -2.28
N PRO A 496 6.21 17.96 -3.25
CA PRO A 496 7.20 19.01 -3.43
C PRO A 496 7.10 20.10 -2.35
N ASN A 497 6.00 20.18 -1.59
CA ASN A 497 5.75 21.23 -0.61
C ASN A 497 5.30 20.68 0.75
N ARG A 498 6.07 19.80 1.38
CA ARG A 498 5.73 19.20 2.68
C ARG A 498 5.33 20.17 3.81
N ALA A 499 5.69 21.45 3.72
CA ALA A 499 5.40 22.44 4.74
C ALA A 499 3.89 22.72 4.94
N ASN A 500 3.04 22.43 3.96
CA ASN A 500 1.58 22.58 4.05
C ASN A 500 0.86 21.26 4.41
N ASN A 501 1.59 20.15 4.60
CA ASN A 501 1.01 18.84 4.95
C ASN A 501 0.64 18.71 6.42
N GLU A 502 1.00 19.69 7.24
CA GLU A 502 0.74 19.68 8.66
C GLU A 502 -0.20 20.83 9.05
N LEU A 503 -1.18 20.50 9.89
CA LEU A 503 -2.05 21.48 10.51
C LEU A 503 -2.12 21.22 12.01
N ALA A 504 -1.59 22.15 12.80
CA ALA A 504 -1.63 22.10 14.25
C ALA A 504 -2.81 22.93 14.78
N LYS A 505 -3.51 22.40 15.78
CA LYS A 505 -4.58 23.08 16.51
C LYS A 505 -4.53 22.71 17.99
N THR A 506 -4.39 23.71 18.86
CA THR A 506 -4.53 23.52 20.30
C THR A 506 -5.99 23.68 20.69
N ILE A 507 -6.51 22.69 21.41
CA ILE A 507 -7.85 22.70 21.99
C ILE A 507 -7.75 22.58 23.51
N THR A 508 -8.74 23.09 24.23
CA THR A 508 -8.80 23.00 25.69
C THR A 508 -10.07 22.27 26.09
N PHE A 509 -9.92 21.17 26.80
CA PHE A 509 -11.03 20.49 27.46
C PHE A 509 -11.23 21.12 28.83
N GLN A 510 -12.48 21.47 29.15
CA GLN A 510 -12.87 22.03 30.43
C GLN A 510 -13.55 20.96 31.25
N GLN A 511 -13.19 20.88 32.52
CA GLN A 511 -13.96 20.08 33.46
C GLN A 511 -15.35 20.70 33.63
N GLN A 512 -16.39 19.87 33.47
CA GLN A 512 -17.77 20.21 33.77
C GLN A 512 -18.31 19.13 34.71
N PRO A 513 -19.19 19.47 35.67
CA PRO A 513 -19.91 18.46 36.41
C PRO A 513 -20.86 17.69 35.47
N PRO A 514 -21.24 16.45 35.81
CA PRO A 514 -22.37 15.79 35.18
C PRO A 514 -23.64 16.62 35.40
N ILE A 515 -24.66 16.39 34.58
CA ILE A 515 -25.99 16.94 34.85
C ILE A 515 -26.82 15.92 35.62
N CYS A 516 -27.41 16.35 36.71
CA CYS A 516 -28.35 15.55 37.46
C CYS A 516 -29.76 15.88 37.01
N VAL A 517 -30.50 14.89 36.52
CA VAL A 517 -31.89 15.03 36.11
C VAL A 517 -32.75 14.26 37.10
N TRP A 518 -33.57 14.98 37.85
CA TRP A 518 -34.57 14.40 38.73
C TRP A 518 -35.90 14.31 38.00
N THR A 519 -36.26 13.10 37.58
CA THR A 519 -37.50 12.85 36.85
C THR A 519 -38.66 12.65 37.81
N VAL A 520 -39.71 13.46 37.68
CA VAL A 520 -40.90 13.44 38.53
C VAL A 520 -42.09 13.02 37.68
N PRO A 521 -42.81 11.92 38.01
CA PRO A 521 -44.03 11.56 37.29
C PRO A 521 -45.07 12.69 37.38
N VAL A 522 -45.74 13.00 36.28
CA VAL A 522 -46.87 13.93 36.25
C VAL A 522 -48.14 13.08 36.16
N HIS A 523 -49.03 13.22 37.14
CA HIS A 523 -50.32 12.54 37.09
C HIS A 523 -51.19 13.25 36.05
N THR A 524 -51.65 12.50 35.06
CA THR A 524 -52.60 12.94 34.03
C THR A 524 -53.70 11.88 33.94
N HIS A 525 -54.66 12.04 33.03
CA HIS A 525 -55.70 11.01 32.80
C HIS A 525 -55.18 9.70 32.18
N THR A 526 -53.88 9.59 31.94
CA THR A 526 -53.23 8.41 31.39
C THR A 526 -52.38 7.69 32.44
N PRO A 527 -51.95 6.44 32.20
CA PRO A 527 -51.08 5.71 33.14
C PRO A 527 -49.83 6.51 33.49
N LEU A 528 -49.34 6.37 34.74
CA LEU A 528 -48.12 7.06 35.14
C LEU A 528 -46.93 6.63 34.27
N PRO A 529 -46.08 7.58 33.84
CA PRO A 529 -44.93 7.27 33.01
C PRO A 529 -43.86 6.50 33.80
N SER A 530 -43.02 5.76 33.09
CA SER A 530 -42.03 4.88 33.68
C SER A 530 -40.67 4.99 32.99
N VAL A 531 -39.59 4.87 33.77
CA VAL A 531 -38.23 4.74 33.21
C VAL A 531 -38.01 3.40 32.48
N ASN A 532 -38.96 2.47 32.64
CA ASN A 532 -38.99 1.21 31.89
C ASN A 532 -39.70 1.35 30.54
N ASP A 533 -40.27 2.52 30.22
CA ASP A 533 -40.86 2.78 28.92
C ASP A 533 -39.78 2.74 27.84
N ALA A 534 -40.08 2.10 26.71
CA ALA A 534 -39.09 1.77 25.68
C ALA A 534 -38.29 2.98 25.15
N ASN A 535 -38.87 4.19 25.20
CA ASN A 535 -38.27 5.41 24.68
C ASN A 535 -37.47 6.21 25.72
N PHE A 536 -37.52 5.85 27.00
CA PHE A 536 -36.88 6.63 28.08
C PHE A 536 -35.35 6.67 27.91
N TRP A 537 -34.69 5.51 27.87
CA TRP A 537 -33.23 5.45 27.75
C TRP A 537 -32.68 5.96 26.41
N PRO A 538 -33.34 5.71 25.25
CA PRO A 538 -32.97 6.39 24.00
C PRO A 538 -33.03 7.91 24.07
N MET A 539 -33.99 8.49 24.80
CA MET A 539 -34.07 9.93 25.03
C MET A 539 -32.90 10.42 25.90
N VAL A 540 -32.57 9.70 26.97
CA VAL A 540 -31.41 10.01 27.83
C VAL A 540 -30.11 9.94 27.04
N ASP A 541 -29.89 8.92 26.22
CA ASP A 541 -28.72 8.80 25.33
C ASP A 541 -28.64 9.97 24.32
N HIS A 542 -29.77 10.39 23.75
CA HIS A 542 -29.81 11.58 22.89
C HIS A 542 -29.45 12.86 23.63
N PHE A 543 -29.92 13.00 24.87
CA PHE A 543 -29.61 14.14 25.72
C PHE A 543 -28.13 14.16 26.10
N GLU A 544 -27.60 13.03 26.58
CA GLU A 544 -26.18 12.84 26.91
C GLU A 544 -25.30 13.18 25.71
N ARG A 545 -25.64 12.71 24.52
CA ARG A 545 -24.88 13.02 23.30
C ARG A 545 -24.85 14.51 22.98
N ARG A 546 -25.98 15.22 23.09
CA ARG A 546 -26.10 16.62 22.64
C ARG A 546 -25.63 17.63 23.66
N TRP A 547 -25.82 17.34 24.95
CA TRP A 547 -25.56 18.29 26.03
C TRP A 547 -24.07 18.38 26.36
N PRO A 548 -23.49 19.56 26.60
CA PRO A 548 -22.07 19.73 26.90
C PRO A 548 -21.76 19.37 28.36
N VAL A 549 -21.92 18.09 28.71
CA VAL A 549 -21.59 17.48 30.00
C VAL A 549 -20.89 16.15 29.79
N PRO A 550 -20.04 15.70 30.74
CA PRO A 550 -19.35 14.42 30.61
C PRO A 550 -20.29 13.22 30.76
N ASP A 551 -21.39 13.38 31.51
CA ASP A 551 -22.30 12.30 31.89
C ASP A 551 -23.67 12.89 32.33
N VAL A 552 -24.70 12.04 32.35
CA VAL A 552 -26.08 12.36 32.77
C VAL A 552 -26.52 11.39 33.86
N TRP A 553 -26.82 11.91 35.04
CA TRP A 553 -27.28 11.11 36.16
C TRP A 553 -28.78 11.24 36.33
N ILE A 554 -29.49 10.12 36.19
CA ILE A 554 -30.94 10.07 36.30
C ILE A 554 -31.33 9.64 37.72
N PHE A 555 -32.11 10.50 38.37
CA PHE A 555 -32.78 10.22 39.64
C PHE A 555 -34.28 10.20 39.38
N ARG A 556 -35.00 9.34 40.11
CA ARG A 556 -36.44 9.16 39.92
C ARG A 556 -37.18 9.44 41.21
N ASP A 557 -38.24 10.24 41.09
CA ASP A 557 -39.26 10.37 42.11
C ASP A 557 -40.27 9.22 42.03
N THR A 558 -40.73 8.77 43.20
CA THR A 558 -41.79 7.75 43.30
C THR A 558 -43.17 8.38 43.39
N GLU A 559 -43.27 9.64 43.80
CA GLU A 559 -44.53 10.35 43.93
C GLU A 559 -44.75 11.25 42.71
N SER A 560 -45.97 11.22 42.17
CA SER A 560 -46.35 12.13 41.10
C SER A 560 -46.58 13.54 41.63
N VAL A 561 -46.32 14.54 40.79
CA VAL A 561 -46.97 15.85 40.96
C VAL A 561 -48.40 15.73 40.45
N GLU A 562 -49.32 16.28 41.24
CA GLU A 562 -50.76 16.23 41.00
C GLU A 562 -51.31 17.66 41.08
N GLU A 563 -52.43 17.90 40.41
CA GLU A 563 -53.10 19.20 40.45
C GLU A 563 -53.84 19.37 41.77
N LEU A 564 -53.72 20.54 42.41
CA LEU A 564 -54.53 20.89 43.57
C LEU A 564 -55.96 21.23 43.10
N GLU A 565 -56.88 20.32 43.34
CA GLU A 565 -58.29 20.45 42.99
C GLU A 565 -59.16 20.71 44.23
N VAL A 566 -60.39 21.15 43.98
CA VAL A 566 -61.43 21.26 45.02
C VAL A 566 -62.37 20.07 44.91
N CYS A 567 -62.20 19.10 45.80
CA CYS A 567 -63.13 17.98 45.94
C CYS A 567 -64.26 18.31 46.90
N TRP A 568 -65.34 17.54 46.79
CA TRP A 568 -66.55 17.74 47.58
C TRP A 568 -66.85 16.51 48.42
N TRP A 569 -66.85 16.65 49.75
CA TRP A 569 -67.39 15.61 50.66
C TRP A 569 -68.78 16.04 51.10
N GLY A 570 -69.78 15.76 50.26
CA GLY A 570 -71.10 16.38 50.39
C GLY A 570 -71.07 17.86 49.99
N PRO A 571 -71.71 18.79 50.73
CA PRO A 571 -71.70 20.23 50.40
C PRO A 571 -70.42 20.97 50.83
N VAL A 572 -69.44 20.27 51.43
CA VAL A 572 -68.23 20.88 51.98
C VAL A 572 -67.08 20.73 50.98
N PRO A 573 -66.55 21.83 50.41
CA PRO A 573 -65.36 21.79 49.58
C PRO A 573 -64.13 21.52 50.44
N HIS A 574 -63.22 20.67 49.97
CA HIS A 574 -61.92 20.41 50.60
C HIS A 574 -60.85 20.26 49.51
N PRO A 575 -59.59 20.60 49.79
CA PRO A 575 -58.50 20.40 48.85
C PRO A 575 -58.29 18.89 48.63
N CYS A 576 -58.13 18.50 47.38
CA CYS A 576 -57.70 17.17 46.97
C CYS A 576 -56.69 17.30 45.84
N TYR A 577 -56.18 16.16 45.38
CA TYR A 577 -55.22 16.09 44.29
C TYR A 577 -55.75 15.23 43.16
N GLY A 578 -55.61 15.71 41.93
CA GLY A 578 -56.09 15.04 40.73
C GLY A 578 -55.15 15.17 39.52
N PRO A 579 -55.53 14.58 38.38
CA PRO A 579 -54.71 14.57 37.18
C PRO A 579 -54.68 15.93 36.48
N TYR A 580 -53.53 16.34 35.95
CA TYR A 580 -53.41 17.51 35.08
C TYR A 580 -53.99 17.23 33.67
N GLU A 581 -54.67 18.23 33.11
CA GLU A 581 -55.23 18.26 31.75
C GLU A 581 -54.32 19.07 30.81
N LEU A 582 -53.20 18.48 30.36
CA LEU A 582 -52.13 19.20 29.65
C LEU A 582 -52.55 19.91 28.34
N GLY A 583 -53.70 19.53 27.77
CA GLY A 583 -54.29 20.14 26.58
C GLY A 583 -55.06 21.44 26.84
N ASP A 584 -55.31 21.80 28.10
CA ASP A 584 -56.13 22.96 28.43
C ASP A 584 -55.46 24.29 28.09
N GLY A 585 -56.23 25.14 27.40
CA GLY A 585 -55.82 26.48 27.01
C GLY A 585 -55.99 27.50 28.13
N TRP A 586 -55.39 28.69 27.96
CA TRP A 586 -55.59 29.78 28.91
C TRP A 586 -57.03 30.32 28.82
N GLY A 587 -57.73 30.43 29.95
CA GLY A 587 -59.12 30.89 29.98
C GLY A 587 -59.51 31.57 31.29
N VAL A 588 -60.43 32.52 31.21
CA VAL A 588 -60.92 33.27 32.40
C VAL A 588 -61.66 32.36 33.38
N THR A 589 -62.26 31.26 32.90
CA THR A 589 -62.92 30.24 33.72
C THR A 589 -62.01 29.10 34.16
N ASN A 590 -60.96 28.78 33.39
CA ASN A 590 -60.08 27.63 33.63
C ASN A 590 -58.76 28.01 34.33
N GLY A 591 -58.46 29.31 34.45
CA GLY A 591 -57.27 29.80 35.15
C GLY A 591 -55.99 29.61 34.34
N ILE A 592 -54.88 29.35 35.03
CA ILE A 592 -53.57 29.07 34.43
C ILE A 592 -53.63 27.68 33.79
N PRO A 593 -53.17 27.49 32.54
CA PRO A 593 -53.07 26.19 31.89
C PRO A 593 -52.34 25.16 32.76
N ASP A 594 -52.80 23.92 32.74
CA ASP A 594 -52.24 22.86 33.60
C ASP A 594 -50.79 22.56 33.31
N ARG A 595 -50.36 22.70 32.05
CA ARG A 595 -48.95 22.63 31.68
C ARG A 595 -48.09 23.62 32.49
N ASP A 596 -48.60 24.83 32.70
CA ASP A 596 -47.86 25.85 33.44
C ASP A 596 -47.98 25.60 34.95
N LYS A 597 -49.10 25.04 35.44
CA LYS A 597 -49.24 24.55 36.83
C LYS A 597 -48.23 23.43 37.14
N VAL A 598 -48.00 22.49 36.22
CA VAL A 598 -46.97 21.45 36.36
C VAL A 598 -45.59 22.07 36.57
N ILE A 599 -45.23 23.11 35.82
CA ILE A 599 -43.95 23.81 36.00
C ILE A 599 -43.86 24.43 37.40
N VAL A 600 -44.94 25.05 37.90
CA VAL A 600 -44.99 25.60 39.26
C VAL A 600 -44.85 24.50 40.31
N SER A 601 -45.49 23.35 40.12
CA SER A 601 -45.39 22.19 41.01
C SER A 601 -43.98 21.60 41.04
N LEU A 602 -43.34 21.45 39.88
CA LEU A 602 -41.95 21.01 39.78
C LEU A 602 -40.98 22.01 40.44
N TRP A 603 -41.19 23.31 40.23
CA TRP A 603 -40.39 24.36 40.87
C TRP A 603 -40.55 24.37 42.39
N THR A 604 -41.79 24.22 42.87
CA THR A 604 -42.09 24.11 44.31
C THR A 604 -41.43 22.88 44.89
N ARG A 605 -41.50 21.74 44.19
CA ARG A 605 -40.84 20.50 44.61
C ARG A 605 -39.33 20.70 44.68
N ALA A 606 -38.72 21.31 43.66
CA ALA A 606 -37.29 21.62 43.63
C ALA A 606 -36.82 22.52 44.80
N LEU A 607 -37.66 23.46 45.26
CA LEU A 607 -37.34 24.31 46.42
C LEU A 607 -37.47 23.61 47.77
N LEU A 608 -38.35 22.61 47.86
CA LEU A 608 -38.67 21.93 49.11
C LEU A 608 -37.95 20.57 49.26
N SER A 609 -37.43 20.01 48.17
CA SER A 609 -36.65 18.78 48.15
C SER A 609 -35.17 19.04 48.40
N PHE A 610 -34.50 18.08 49.02
CA PHE A 610 -33.03 18.01 48.99
C PHE A 610 -32.58 17.43 47.65
N ASN A 611 -31.52 18.00 47.09
CA ASN A 611 -30.84 17.40 45.95
C ASN A 611 -30.27 16.03 46.34
N PRO A 612 -30.03 15.11 45.38
CA PRO A 612 -29.32 13.88 45.68
C PRO A 612 -27.91 14.20 46.19
N ASP A 613 -27.50 13.56 47.30
CA ASP A 613 -26.16 13.75 47.89
C ASP A 613 -25.04 13.60 46.85
N ALA A 614 -25.16 12.63 45.94
CA ALA A 614 -24.19 12.40 44.88
C ALA A 614 -23.97 13.65 43.99
N CYS A 615 -25.00 14.44 43.74
CA CYS A 615 -24.93 15.67 42.93
C CYS A 615 -24.38 16.84 43.75
N ASP A 616 -24.85 17.00 44.98
CA ASP A 616 -24.41 18.08 45.87
C ASP A 616 -22.92 17.94 46.24
N ASP A 617 -22.45 16.71 46.48
CA ASP A 617 -21.05 16.40 46.84
C ASP A 617 -20.04 16.89 45.78
N ILE A 618 -20.48 17.02 44.53
CA ILE A 618 -19.66 17.46 43.40
C ILE A 618 -20.09 18.82 42.83
N GLY A 619 -21.07 19.47 43.45
CA GLY A 619 -21.64 20.74 43.00
C GLY A 619 -22.31 20.67 41.62
N ALA A 620 -22.87 19.51 41.25
CA ALA A 620 -23.61 19.35 40.00
C ALA A 620 -25.01 19.98 40.10
N PRO A 621 -25.45 20.75 39.09
CA PRO A 621 -26.81 21.29 39.07
C PRO A 621 -27.83 20.16 38.91
N VAL A 622 -28.90 20.23 39.71
CA VAL A 622 -30.05 19.32 39.62
C VAL A 622 -31.16 19.99 38.83
N HIS A 623 -31.66 19.29 37.81
CA HIS A 623 -32.77 19.72 36.97
C HIS A 623 -33.98 18.83 37.22
N PHE A 624 -35.09 19.43 37.66
CA PHE A 624 -36.36 18.72 37.83
C PHE A 624 -37.09 18.68 36.49
N MET A 625 -37.47 17.47 36.05
CA MET A 625 -38.14 17.24 34.78
C MET A 625 -39.42 16.43 35.01
N GLY A 626 -40.57 16.99 34.61
CA GLY A 626 -41.84 16.28 34.61
C GLY A 626 -41.84 15.20 33.53
N MET A 627 -42.11 13.96 33.91
CA MET A 627 -42.39 12.87 32.98
C MET A 627 -43.89 12.82 32.72
N VAL A 628 -44.29 12.64 31.47
CA VAL A 628 -45.68 12.43 31.06
C VAL A 628 -45.76 11.16 30.21
N HIS A 629 -46.89 10.45 30.26
CA HIS A 629 -47.11 9.30 29.38
C HIS A 629 -47.24 9.79 27.93
N PRO A 630 -46.83 9.00 26.92
CA PRO A 630 -46.96 9.38 25.51
C PRO A 630 -48.39 9.70 25.04
N ASP A 631 -49.41 9.20 25.76
CA ASP A 631 -50.83 9.39 25.45
C ASP A 631 -51.50 10.54 26.24
N ALA A 632 -50.73 11.25 27.07
CA ALA A 632 -51.20 12.25 28.05
C ALA A 632 -51.78 13.53 27.42
#